data_AF-A0A3M1HUL3-F1
#
_entry.id   AF-A0A3M1HUL3-F1
#
_cell.length_a   1.000
_cell.length_b   1.000
_cell.length_c   1.000
_cell.angle_alpha   90.00
_cell.angle_beta   90.00
_cell.angle_gamma   90.00
#
_symmetry.space_group_name_H-M   'P 1'
#
loop_
_entity.id
_entity.type
_entity.pdbx_description
1 polymer ?
#
loop_
_entity_poly.entity_id
_entity_poly.type
_entity_poly.pdbx_seq_one_letter_code
_entity_poly.pdbx_strand_id
1 'polypeptide(L)'
;YKINRLKRGAALILTFLILTILVVLVLQLAYSSKMDERLVKNHQDNTQNYYTLRSGLQLAKLVLEDDLKNSKYDSLKEIWASKEKMASLALGKSQLSMEIEDLERKINLNLLADKKWKTVIEGQLKRLCKALQLSEDIALAIVDYIDEDKEGKFEKYQHNKPIQSLDDLLVLDNVDKKVLYGDTSLYPPQKGLAPFLALMGNGKININTASKEVLMALDDKITEEKADEILQHRQEKPFEKTEDLKQIPDLDKLFSSNPPQNEGEGNSGNNNGSPPDGNQGGGSEGNSSQKDEKPPSFQDQITVQSSYFQVLIKSQTGSMAQKATAYLYRDSKNVYFLYWNQSK
;
A
#
# COMPACT_ATOMS: atom_id res chain seq x y z
N TYR A 1 -22.72 -76.21 47.18
CA TYR A 1 -22.27 -74.95 47.83
C TYR A 1 -21.09 -74.24 47.13
N LYS A 2 -20.01 -74.92 46.72
CA LYS A 2 -18.85 -74.30 46.01
C LYS A 2 -19.20 -73.62 44.67
N ILE A 3 -20.10 -74.21 43.88
CA ILE A 3 -20.52 -73.67 42.57
C ILE A 3 -21.31 -72.34 42.70
N ASN A 4 -22.08 -72.14 43.77
CA ASN A 4 -22.85 -70.90 43.97
C ASN A 4 -21.98 -69.72 44.44
N ARG A 5 -20.85 -69.96 45.14
CA ARG A 5 -19.89 -68.89 45.48
C ARG A 5 -19.09 -68.44 44.25
N LEU A 6 -18.70 -69.37 43.36
CA LEU A 6 -18.06 -69.04 42.09
C LEU A 6 -18.98 -68.24 41.14
N LYS A 7 -20.27 -68.63 41.04
CA LYS A 7 -21.29 -67.87 40.27
C LYS A 7 -21.53 -66.45 40.82
N ARG A 8 -21.48 -66.25 42.14
CA ARG A 8 -21.64 -64.93 42.79
C ARG A 8 -20.43 -64.02 42.60
N GLY A 9 -19.20 -64.56 42.66
CA GLY A 9 -17.99 -63.79 42.39
C GLY A 9 -17.88 -63.36 40.91
N ALA A 10 -18.24 -64.26 39.99
CA ALA A 10 -18.25 -63.97 38.56
C ALA A 10 -19.27 -62.88 38.18
N ALA A 11 -20.46 -62.90 38.79
CA ALA A 11 -21.47 -61.86 38.57
C ALA A 11 -20.99 -60.47 39.03
N LEU A 12 -20.31 -60.39 40.18
CA LEU A 12 -19.77 -59.13 40.70
C LEU A 12 -18.65 -58.57 39.81
N ILE A 13 -17.73 -59.42 39.35
CA ILE A 13 -16.68 -59.04 38.40
C ILE A 13 -17.30 -58.53 37.09
N LEU A 14 -18.31 -59.22 36.56
CA LEU A 14 -19.02 -58.79 35.35
C LEU A 14 -19.70 -57.44 35.55
N THR A 15 -20.35 -57.21 36.70
CA THR A 15 -20.96 -55.91 37.00
C THR A 15 -19.94 -54.78 37.10
N PHE A 16 -18.78 -55.02 37.72
CA PHE A 16 -17.70 -54.03 37.78
C PHE A 16 -17.08 -53.77 36.41
N LEU A 17 -16.91 -54.80 35.58
CA LEU A 17 -16.46 -54.63 34.20
C LEU A 17 -17.45 -53.78 33.38
N ILE A 18 -18.75 -54.07 33.47
CA ILE A 18 -19.78 -53.29 32.78
C ILE A 18 -19.81 -51.85 33.32
N LEU A 19 -19.71 -51.66 34.64
CA LEU A 19 -19.71 -50.34 35.26
C LEU A 19 -18.48 -49.52 34.84
N THR A 20 -17.29 -50.11 34.83
CA THR A 20 -16.06 -49.43 34.41
C THR A 20 -16.12 -49.04 32.94
N ILE A 21 -16.61 -49.92 32.06
CA ILE A 21 -16.85 -49.59 30.65
C ILE A 21 -17.85 -48.43 30.53
N LEU A 22 -18.96 -48.47 31.27
CA LEU A 22 -19.97 -47.42 31.27
C LEU A 22 -19.40 -46.08 31.73
N VAL A 23 -18.60 -46.06 32.80
CA VAL A 23 -17.93 -44.84 33.29
C VAL A 23 -16.98 -44.28 32.24
N VAL A 24 -16.16 -45.11 31.59
CA VAL A 24 -15.25 -44.68 30.51
C VAL A 24 -16.04 -44.09 29.34
N LEU A 25 -17.14 -44.72 28.93
CA LEU A 25 -18.00 -44.22 27.85
C LEU A 25 -18.63 -42.86 28.19
N VAL A 26 -19.13 -42.70 29.41
CA VAL A 26 -19.71 -41.42 29.88
C VAL A 26 -18.65 -40.32 29.93
N LEU A 27 -17.44 -40.62 30.42
CA LEU A 27 -16.33 -39.66 30.43
C LEU A 27 -15.89 -39.26 29.00
N GLN A 28 -15.82 -40.22 28.08
CA GLN A 28 -15.50 -39.96 26.68
C GLN A 28 -16.55 -39.08 26.01
N LEU A 29 -17.84 -39.35 26.25
CA LEU A 29 -18.94 -38.52 25.73
C LEU A 29 -18.86 -37.10 26.29
N ALA A 30 -18.66 -36.95 27.60
CA ALA A 30 -18.54 -35.63 28.24
C ALA A 30 -17.34 -34.83 27.72
N TYR A 31 -16.21 -35.49 27.47
CA TYR A 31 -15.05 -34.88 26.84
C TYR A 31 -15.34 -34.44 25.41
N SER A 32 -15.94 -35.31 24.60
CA SER A 32 -16.33 -35.01 23.21
C SER A 32 -17.29 -33.82 23.15
N SER A 33 -18.35 -33.79 23.96
CA SER A 33 -19.31 -32.69 23.96
C SER A 33 -18.67 -31.34 24.31
N LYS A 34 -17.71 -31.31 25.25
CA LYS A 34 -16.96 -30.09 25.57
C LYS A 34 -16.03 -29.66 24.42
N MET A 35 -15.47 -30.61 23.68
CA MET A 35 -14.68 -30.31 22.49
C MET A 35 -15.56 -29.71 21.39
N ASP A 36 -16.72 -30.33 21.13
CA ASP A 36 -17.69 -29.87 20.13
C ASP A 36 -18.19 -28.47 20.44
N GLU A 37 -18.49 -28.16 21.71
CA GLU A 37 -18.87 -26.81 22.14
C GLU A 37 -17.78 -25.77 21.80
N ARG A 38 -16.51 -26.09 22.07
CA ARG A 38 -15.38 -25.20 21.73
C ARG A 38 -15.22 -25.02 20.23
N LEU A 39 -15.37 -26.10 19.45
CA LEU A 39 -15.31 -26.04 17.99
C LEU A 39 -16.43 -25.17 17.43
N VAL A 40 -17.66 -25.35 17.91
CA VAL A 40 -18.82 -24.53 17.52
C VAL A 40 -18.60 -23.06 17.87
N LYS A 41 -18.13 -22.76 19.09
CA LYS A 41 -17.84 -21.38 19.50
C LYS A 41 -16.75 -20.74 18.64
N ASN A 42 -15.65 -21.44 18.40
CA ASN A 42 -14.56 -20.94 17.54
C ASN A 42 -15.05 -20.70 16.10
N HIS A 43 -15.90 -21.58 15.58
CA HIS A 43 -16.50 -21.42 14.26
C HIS A 43 -17.43 -20.20 14.20
N GLN A 44 -18.26 -19.99 15.23
CA GLN A 44 -19.10 -18.81 15.36
C GLN A 44 -18.29 -17.51 15.45
N ASP A 45 -17.28 -17.45 16.32
CA ASP A 45 -16.41 -16.27 16.50
C ASP A 45 -15.64 -15.94 15.21
N ASN A 46 -15.14 -16.96 14.50
CA ASN A 46 -14.48 -16.79 13.20
C ASN A 46 -15.42 -16.27 12.11
N THR A 47 -16.65 -16.80 12.06
CA THR A 47 -17.66 -16.37 11.09
C THR A 47 -18.08 -14.93 11.37
N GLN A 48 -18.30 -14.59 12.64
CA GLN A 48 -18.62 -13.24 13.07
C GLN A 48 -17.50 -12.25 12.71
N ASN A 49 -16.24 -12.58 13.02
CA ASN A 49 -15.08 -11.75 12.63
C ASN A 49 -15.02 -11.51 11.12
N TYR A 50 -15.22 -12.56 10.31
CA TYR A 50 -15.21 -12.44 8.85
C TYR A 50 -16.28 -11.45 8.35
N TYR A 51 -17.51 -11.54 8.86
CA TYR A 51 -18.57 -10.60 8.50
C TYR A 51 -18.33 -9.20 9.06
N THR A 52 -17.75 -9.06 10.26
CA THR A 52 -17.36 -7.76 10.80
C THR A 52 -16.28 -7.07 9.95
N LEU A 53 -15.29 -7.81 9.44
CA LEU A 53 -14.33 -7.28 8.48
C LEU A 53 -15.01 -6.80 7.19
N ARG A 54 -15.95 -7.58 6.65
CA ARG A 54 -16.75 -7.18 5.47
C ARG A 54 -17.59 -5.94 5.73
N SER A 55 -18.19 -5.82 6.92
CA SER A 55 -18.91 -4.61 7.33
C SER A 55 -18.00 -3.40 7.43
N GLY A 56 -16.76 -3.57 7.93
CA GLY A 56 -15.77 -2.50 7.95
C GLY A 56 -15.39 -2.00 6.56
N LEU A 57 -15.27 -2.90 5.59
CA LEU A 57 -15.04 -2.51 4.19
C LEU A 57 -16.20 -1.69 3.65
N GLN A 58 -17.44 -2.12 3.91
CA GLN A 58 -18.62 -1.39 3.46
C GLN A 58 -18.73 -0.01 4.14
N LEU A 59 -18.39 0.08 5.42
CA LEU A 59 -18.34 1.35 6.13
C LEU A 59 -17.28 2.29 5.55
N ALA A 60 -16.08 1.77 5.22
CA ALA A 60 -15.04 2.57 4.55
C ALA A 60 -15.51 3.15 3.22
N LYS A 61 -16.23 2.35 2.42
CA LYS A 61 -16.85 2.84 1.19
C LYS A 61 -17.85 3.96 1.47
N LEU A 62 -18.77 3.76 2.42
CA LEU A 62 -19.78 4.76 2.77
C LEU A 62 -19.15 6.08 3.26
N VAL A 63 -18.09 5.99 4.07
CA VAL A 63 -17.36 7.17 4.55
C VAL A 63 -16.72 7.94 3.39
N LEU A 64 -16.08 7.23 2.45
CA LEU A 64 -15.46 7.85 1.27
C LEU A 64 -16.50 8.39 0.26
N GLU A 65 -17.67 7.75 0.16
CA GLU A 65 -18.80 8.22 -0.66
C GLU A 65 -19.50 9.44 -0.06
N ASP A 66 -19.58 9.53 1.27
CA ASP A 66 -20.07 10.72 1.97
C ASP A 66 -19.08 11.88 1.81
N ASP A 67 -17.79 11.61 1.98
CA ASP A 67 -16.71 12.57 1.75
C ASP A 67 -16.77 13.16 0.33
N LEU A 68 -16.93 12.31 -0.69
CA LEU A 68 -17.04 12.73 -2.09
C LEU A 68 -18.21 13.70 -2.35
N LYS A 69 -19.30 13.61 -1.58
CA LYS A 69 -20.46 14.49 -1.71
C LYS A 69 -20.26 15.83 -1.01
N ASN A 70 -19.48 15.83 0.07
CA ASN A 70 -19.38 16.94 1.02
C ASN A 70 -18.05 17.70 0.92
N SER A 71 -17.04 17.15 0.26
CA SER A 71 -15.71 17.73 0.12
C SER A 71 -15.25 17.84 -1.33
N LYS A 72 -14.38 18.82 -1.60
CA LYS A 72 -13.78 19.08 -2.92
C LYS A 72 -12.29 18.77 -2.97
N TYR A 73 -11.71 18.40 -1.85
CA TYR A 73 -10.31 18.03 -1.67
C TYR A 73 -10.27 16.88 -0.67
N ASP A 74 -9.14 16.22 -0.55
CA ASP A 74 -8.87 15.20 0.45
C ASP A 74 -7.78 15.69 1.38
N SER A 75 -8.00 15.61 2.69
CA SER A 75 -7.04 16.05 3.70
C SER A 75 -7.04 15.19 4.96
N LEU A 76 -5.96 15.25 5.72
CA LEU A 76 -5.86 14.54 7.00
C LEU A 76 -6.81 15.05 8.09
N LYS A 77 -7.59 16.11 7.84
CA LYS A 77 -8.61 16.64 8.76
C LYS A 77 -9.98 16.00 8.57
N GLU A 78 -10.17 15.22 7.52
CA GLU A 78 -11.46 14.61 7.21
C GLU A 78 -11.74 13.39 8.08
N ILE A 79 -13.02 12.97 8.08
CA ILE A 79 -13.49 11.88 8.94
C ILE A 79 -12.77 10.58 8.58
N TRP A 80 -12.57 10.30 7.29
CA TRP A 80 -11.91 9.08 6.82
C TRP A 80 -10.47 8.96 7.36
N ALA A 81 -9.76 10.07 7.52
CA ALA A 81 -8.37 10.11 7.99
C ALA A 81 -8.24 10.03 9.53
N SER A 82 -9.34 10.18 10.27
CA SER A 82 -9.32 10.23 11.73
C SER A 82 -9.20 8.85 12.37
N LYS A 83 -8.02 8.54 12.93
CA LYS A 83 -7.80 7.30 13.68
C LYS A 83 -8.74 7.16 14.87
N GLU A 84 -9.01 8.24 15.60
CA GLU A 84 -9.89 8.24 16.77
C GLU A 84 -11.32 7.86 16.40
N LYS A 85 -11.90 8.52 15.38
CA LYS A 85 -13.27 8.23 14.93
C LYS A 85 -13.44 6.81 14.39
N MET A 86 -12.34 6.18 13.97
CA MET A 86 -12.32 4.85 13.38
C MET A 86 -11.76 3.75 14.30
N ALA A 87 -11.43 4.07 15.55
CA ALA A 87 -10.68 3.17 16.45
C ALA A 87 -11.52 2.07 17.12
N SER A 88 -12.83 2.24 17.31
CA SER A 88 -13.66 1.24 17.99
C SER A 88 -15.14 1.40 17.69
N LEU A 89 -15.65 0.56 16.80
CA LEU A 89 -17.05 0.47 16.43
C LEU A 89 -17.58 -0.89 16.90
N ALA A 90 -18.58 -0.87 17.78
CA ALA A 90 -19.20 -2.09 18.28
C ALA A 90 -20.20 -2.63 17.24
N LEU A 91 -19.95 -3.84 16.72
CA LEU A 91 -20.85 -4.57 15.84
C LEU A 91 -21.25 -5.88 16.51
N GLY A 92 -22.37 -5.85 17.24
CA GLY A 92 -22.83 -7.00 18.02
C GLY A 92 -21.85 -7.33 19.15
N LYS A 93 -21.20 -8.50 19.06
CA LYS A 93 -20.17 -8.96 20.02
C LYS A 93 -18.75 -8.59 19.58
N SER A 94 -18.60 -7.96 18.42
CA SER A 94 -17.31 -7.69 17.81
C SER A 94 -16.93 -6.23 17.96
N GLN A 95 -15.65 -5.97 18.16
CA GLN A 95 -15.07 -4.65 18.00
C GLN A 95 -14.45 -4.56 16.62
N LEU A 96 -14.73 -3.46 15.92
CA LEU A 96 -14.20 -3.13 14.61
C LEU A 96 -13.34 -1.87 14.75
N SER A 97 -12.16 -1.87 14.15
CA SER A 97 -11.37 -0.66 13.95
C SER A 97 -10.89 -0.61 12.50
N MET A 98 -10.73 0.59 11.96
CA MET A 98 -10.27 0.77 10.59
C MET A 98 -9.33 1.97 10.49
N GLU A 99 -8.38 1.90 9.58
CA GLU A 99 -7.49 2.99 9.21
C GLU A 99 -7.57 3.14 7.69
N ILE A 100 -8.06 4.29 7.21
CA ILE A 100 -8.08 4.62 5.78
C ILE A 100 -6.88 5.52 5.51
N GLU A 101 -6.06 5.11 4.55
CA GLU A 101 -4.89 5.84 4.10
C GLU A 101 -5.03 6.18 2.62
N ASP A 102 -4.83 7.45 2.29
CA ASP A 102 -4.69 7.95 0.93
C ASP A 102 -3.41 7.40 0.29
N LEU A 103 -3.50 6.77 -0.88
CA LEU A 103 -2.34 6.23 -1.60
C LEU A 103 -1.65 7.25 -2.50
N GLU A 104 -2.33 8.31 -2.92
CA GLU A 104 -1.72 9.45 -3.61
C GLU A 104 -0.87 10.31 -2.66
N ARG A 105 -0.79 9.99 -1.37
CA ARG A 105 0.20 10.61 -0.46
C ARG A 105 1.63 10.07 -0.64
N LYS A 106 1.83 9.06 -1.49
CA LYS A 106 3.06 8.28 -1.68
C LYS A 106 3.47 8.27 -3.16
N ILE A 107 4.75 7.98 -3.44
CA ILE A 107 5.28 7.84 -4.80
C ILE A 107 4.88 6.46 -5.34
N ASN A 108 4.21 6.40 -6.50
CA ASN A 108 3.83 5.15 -7.14
C ASN A 108 4.99 4.57 -7.97
N LEU A 109 5.67 3.54 -7.46
CA LEU A 109 6.82 2.93 -8.14
C LEU A 109 6.46 2.24 -9.45
N ASN A 110 5.25 1.70 -9.57
CA ASN A 110 4.84 0.96 -10.77
C ASN A 110 4.72 1.86 -12.01
N LEU A 111 4.78 3.18 -11.84
CA LEU A 111 4.86 4.14 -12.95
C LEU A 111 6.27 4.32 -13.53
N LEU A 112 7.29 3.65 -12.97
CA LEU A 112 8.60 3.53 -13.62
C LEU A 112 8.52 2.71 -14.93
N ALA A 113 7.56 1.80 -15.03
CA ALA A 113 7.26 1.07 -16.26
C ALA A 113 6.44 1.89 -17.28
N ASP A 114 5.96 3.09 -16.91
CA ASP A 114 5.25 3.99 -17.82
C ASP A 114 6.21 5.04 -18.37
N LYS A 115 6.44 5.02 -19.69
CA LYS A 115 7.37 5.95 -20.39
C LYS A 115 7.09 7.43 -20.09
N LYS A 116 5.82 7.81 -19.92
CA LYS A 116 5.43 9.20 -19.60
C LYS A 116 5.90 9.61 -18.20
N TRP A 117 5.80 8.69 -17.25
CA TRP A 117 6.04 8.97 -15.83
C TRP A 117 7.45 8.60 -15.38
N LYS A 118 8.17 7.72 -16.08
CA LYS A 118 9.49 7.19 -15.71
C LYS A 118 10.43 8.28 -15.19
N THR A 119 10.70 9.31 -15.99
CA THR A 119 11.62 10.40 -15.61
C THR A 119 11.17 11.18 -14.38
N VAL A 120 9.85 11.35 -14.20
CA VAL A 120 9.28 12.01 -13.02
C VAL A 120 9.50 11.15 -11.77
N ILE A 121 9.14 9.87 -11.83
CA ILE A 121 9.25 8.96 -10.68
C ILE A 121 10.71 8.69 -10.31
N GLU A 122 11.60 8.57 -11.30
CA GLU A 122 13.05 8.48 -11.08
C GLU A 122 13.57 9.70 -10.31
N GLY A 123 13.24 10.92 -10.76
CA GLY A 123 13.63 12.14 -10.07
C GLY A 123 13.08 12.23 -8.64
N GLN A 124 11.82 11.83 -8.44
CA GLN A 124 11.21 11.77 -7.12
C GLN A 124 11.92 10.74 -6.21
N LEU A 125 12.27 9.57 -6.74
CA LEU A 125 12.93 8.53 -5.97
C LEU A 125 14.36 8.91 -5.56
N LYS A 126 15.11 9.56 -6.47
CA LYS A 126 16.44 10.12 -6.16
C LYS A 126 16.36 11.15 -5.04
N ARG A 127 15.41 12.09 -5.12
CA ARG A 127 15.19 13.11 -4.07
C ARG A 127 14.71 12.51 -2.76
N LEU A 128 13.85 11.47 -2.80
CA LEU A 128 13.44 10.74 -1.60
C LEU A 128 14.64 10.05 -0.93
N CYS A 129 15.50 9.35 -1.68
CA CYS A 129 16.70 8.72 -1.13
C CYS A 129 17.60 9.76 -0.47
N LYS A 130 17.81 10.91 -1.13
CA LYS A 130 18.56 12.04 -0.55
C LYS A 130 17.93 12.56 0.75
N ALA A 131 16.60 12.74 0.80
CA ALA A 131 15.89 13.18 2.00
C ALA A 131 16.01 12.17 3.16
N LEU A 132 16.14 10.88 2.85
CA LEU A 132 16.34 9.80 3.81
C LEU A 132 17.82 9.49 4.11
N GLN A 133 18.75 10.27 3.54
CA GLN A 133 20.20 10.05 3.67
C GLN A 133 20.64 8.66 3.18
N LEU A 134 19.96 8.14 2.15
CA LEU A 134 20.28 6.90 1.46
C LEU A 134 21.10 7.19 0.19
N SER A 135 21.87 6.20 -0.27
CA SER A 135 22.65 6.30 -1.51
C SER A 135 21.74 6.47 -2.72
N GLU A 136 22.13 7.32 -3.67
CA GLU A 136 21.43 7.48 -4.95
C GLU A 136 21.44 6.17 -5.78
N ASP A 137 22.47 5.33 -5.61
CA ASP A 137 22.54 4.02 -6.26
C ASP A 137 21.32 3.13 -5.91
N ILE A 138 20.66 3.34 -4.76
CA ILE A 138 19.43 2.63 -4.40
C ILE A 138 18.27 3.06 -5.29
N ALA A 139 18.13 4.37 -5.56
CA ALA A 139 17.10 4.87 -6.46
C ALA A 139 17.31 4.31 -7.87
N LEU A 140 18.54 4.36 -8.37
CA LEU A 140 18.90 3.84 -9.69
C LEU A 140 18.67 2.33 -9.79
N ALA A 141 19.02 1.54 -8.77
CA ALA A 141 18.77 0.11 -8.77
C ALA A 141 17.28 -0.26 -8.78
N ILE A 142 16.43 0.54 -8.12
CA ILE A 142 14.97 0.34 -8.16
C ILE A 142 14.40 0.73 -9.53
N VAL A 143 14.94 1.75 -10.17
CA VAL A 143 14.56 2.18 -11.52
C VAL A 143 14.83 1.05 -12.52
N ASP A 144 16.08 0.62 -12.63
CA ASP A 144 16.54 -0.46 -13.53
C ASP A 144 15.85 -1.82 -13.21
N TYR A 145 15.31 -1.98 -12.00
CA TYR A 145 14.55 -3.18 -11.65
C TYR A 145 13.16 -3.20 -12.28
N ILE A 146 12.49 -2.04 -12.39
CA ILE A 146 11.05 -1.94 -12.69
C ILE A 146 10.80 -1.47 -14.13
N ASP A 147 11.65 -0.59 -14.67
CA ASP A 147 11.45 0.02 -15.98
C ASP A 147 11.48 -1.00 -17.14
N GLU A 148 10.81 -0.67 -18.24
CA GLU A 148 10.63 -1.65 -19.33
C GLU A 148 11.86 -1.83 -20.23
N ASP A 149 12.81 -0.89 -20.18
CA ASP A 149 14.02 -1.00 -21.00
C ASP A 149 15.02 -1.99 -20.37
N LYS A 150 16.19 -2.14 -21.00
CA LYS A 150 17.22 -3.10 -20.57
C LYS A 150 18.58 -2.41 -20.49
N GLU A 151 18.55 -1.10 -20.32
CA GLU A 151 19.73 -0.26 -20.34
C GLU A 151 19.88 0.40 -18.97
N GLY A 152 20.88 -0.05 -18.22
CA GLY A 152 21.04 0.42 -16.85
C GLY A 152 22.37 0.01 -16.24
N LYS A 153 22.71 0.65 -15.12
CA LYS A 153 23.90 0.32 -14.32
C LYS A 153 23.66 -0.92 -13.45
N PHE A 154 22.40 -1.25 -13.17
CA PHE A 154 21.97 -2.25 -12.18
C PHE A 154 21.09 -3.37 -12.76
N GLU A 155 21.34 -3.79 -14.00
CA GLU A 155 20.57 -4.82 -14.73
C GLU A 155 20.67 -6.26 -14.16
N LYS A 156 21.53 -6.51 -13.17
CA LYS A 156 21.80 -7.86 -12.64
C LYS A 156 20.53 -8.60 -12.17
N TYR A 157 19.53 -7.86 -11.68
CA TYR A 157 18.28 -8.42 -11.14
C TYR A 157 17.04 -7.94 -11.88
N GLN A 158 17.16 -7.42 -13.11
CA GLN A 158 16.09 -6.79 -13.88
C GLN A 158 14.75 -7.58 -13.86
N HIS A 159 13.64 -6.92 -13.53
CA HIS A 159 12.28 -7.50 -13.56
C HIS A 159 11.47 -7.00 -14.76
N ASN A 160 11.65 -5.71 -15.08
CA ASN A 160 11.20 -4.97 -16.25
C ASN A 160 9.69 -5.01 -16.46
N LYS A 161 8.97 -4.89 -15.34
CA LYS A 161 7.52 -4.83 -15.25
C LYS A 161 7.10 -4.32 -13.86
N PRO A 162 5.85 -3.86 -13.70
CA PRO A 162 5.30 -3.51 -12.40
C PRO A 162 5.44 -4.64 -11.36
N ILE A 163 5.82 -4.25 -10.14
CA ILE A 163 6.00 -5.16 -9.01
C ILE A 163 4.71 -5.32 -8.20
N GLN A 164 4.60 -6.42 -7.46
CA GLN A 164 3.39 -6.75 -6.69
C GLN A 164 3.57 -6.55 -5.19
N SER A 165 4.82 -6.58 -4.70
CA SER A 165 5.17 -6.31 -3.32
C SER A 165 6.41 -5.42 -3.24
N LEU A 166 6.49 -4.58 -2.21
CA LEU A 166 7.74 -3.87 -1.90
C LEU A 166 8.84 -4.85 -1.48
N ASP A 167 8.49 -6.04 -0.97
CA ASP A 167 9.46 -7.11 -0.67
C ASP A 167 10.22 -7.59 -1.92
N ASP A 168 9.67 -7.37 -3.13
CA ASP A 168 10.34 -7.74 -4.39
C ASP A 168 11.66 -6.96 -4.55
N LEU A 169 11.80 -5.79 -3.90
CA LEU A 169 13.02 -4.97 -3.92
C LEU A 169 14.16 -5.56 -3.08
N LEU A 170 13.87 -6.50 -2.16
CA LEU A 170 14.90 -7.12 -1.29
C LEU A 170 15.86 -8.05 -2.07
N VAL A 171 15.61 -8.28 -3.36
CA VAL A 171 16.54 -8.99 -4.24
C VAL A 171 17.74 -8.11 -4.64
N LEU A 172 17.61 -6.79 -4.54
CA LEU A 172 18.65 -5.84 -4.91
C LEU A 172 19.77 -5.83 -3.87
N ASP A 173 21.02 -5.93 -4.32
CA ASP A 173 22.21 -6.04 -3.44
C ASP A 173 22.33 -4.86 -2.44
N ASN A 174 21.76 -3.70 -2.78
CA ASN A 174 21.80 -2.46 -2.00
C ASN A 174 20.49 -2.15 -1.24
N VAL A 175 19.48 -3.02 -1.29
CA VAL A 175 18.21 -2.83 -0.58
C VAL A 175 18.00 -3.96 0.42
N ASP A 176 18.39 -3.69 1.67
CA ASP A 176 18.10 -4.59 2.79
C ASP A 176 16.80 -4.20 3.52
N LYS A 177 16.42 -4.97 4.55
CA LYS A 177 15.22 -4.68 5.35
C LYS A 177 15.30 -3.34 6.08
N LYS A 178 16.49 -2.84 6.41
CA LYS A 178 16.64 -1.55 7.10
C LYS A 178 16.44 -0.39 6.12
N VAL A 179 16.99 -0.50 4.91
CA VAL A 179 16.76 0.45 3.82
C VAL A 179 15.27 0.48 3.46
N LEU A 180 14.63 -0.68 3.34
CA LEU A 180 13.24 -0.75 2.92
C LEU A 180 12.25 -0.37 4.03
N TYR A 181 12.37 -0.95 5.23
CA TYR A 181 11.39 -0.77 6.31
C TYR A 181 11.84 0.15 7.44
N GLY A 182 13.10 0.56 7.46
CA GLY A 182 13.69 1.36 8.52
C GLY A 182 14.29 0.51 9.64
N ASP A 183 14.89 1.19 10.62
CA ASP A 183 15.44 0.59 11.81
C ASP A 183 14.92 1.34 13.05
N THR A 184 13.93 0.74 13.71
CA THR A 184 13.31 1.29 14.93
C THR A 184 14.15 1.06 16.18
N SER A 185 15.24 0.29 16.10
CA SER A 185 16.15 0.08 17.24
C SER A 185 17.12 1.25 17.45
N LEU A 186 17.25 2.13 16.46
CA LEU A 186 18.08 3.33 16.52
C LEU A 186 17.35 4.51 17.18
N TYR A 187 18.13 5.47 17.69
CA TYR A 187 17.62 6.74 18.23
C TYR A 187 18.36 7.93 17.60
N PRO A 188 17.69 8.78 16.79
CA PRO A 188 16.30 8.64 16.35
C PRO A 188 16.10 7.40 15.44
N PRO A 189 14.88 6.85 15.33
CA PRO A 189 14.58 5.76 14.41
C PRO A 189 14.95 6.13 12.98
N GLN A 190 15.66 5.23 12.28
CA GLN A 190 15.94 5.41 10.87
C GLN A 190 14.68 5.04 10.07
N LYS A 191 14.22 5.94 9.20
CA LYS A 191 13.08 5.67 8.31
C LYS A 191 13.56 4.90 7.08
N GLY A 192 12.81 3.88 6.69
CA GLY A 192 13.02 3.19 5.41
C GLY A 192 12.21 3.83 4.28
N LEU A 193 12.33 3.28 3.07
CA LEU A 193 11.60 3.73 1.88
C LEU A 193 10.10 3.41 1.93
N ALA A 194 9.71 2.25 2.45
CA ALA A 194 8.36 1.70 2.33
C ALA A 194 7.21 2.62 2.78
N PRO A 195 7.32 3.44 3.86
CA PRO A 195 6.26 4.36 4.25
C PRO A 195 5.92 5.44 3.20
N PHE A 196 6.83 5.71 2.26
CA PHE A 196 6.74 6.78 1.26
C PHE A 196 6.38 6.28 -0.14
N LEU A 197 6.25 4.96 -0.30
CA LEU A 197 6.06 4.30 -1.59
C LEU A 197 4.70 3.61 -1.66
N ALA A 198 4.09 3.68 -2.83
CA ALA A 198 2.90 2.93 -3.21
C ALA A 198 3.17 2.12 -4.49
N LEU A 199 2.35 1.10 -4.72
CA LEU A 199 2.36 0.30 -5.95
C LEU A 199 1.11 0.57 -6.82
N MET A 200 0.27 1.50 -6.38
CA MET A 200 -1.01 1.85 -6.99
C MET A 200 -1.27 3.33 -6.76
N GLY A 201 -1.83 3.99 -7.78
CA GLY A 201 -2.07 5.43 -7.77
C GLY A 201 -2.05 5.96 -9.20
N ASN A 202 -2.57 7.17 -9.40
CA ASN A 202 -2.58 7.84 -10.71
C ASN A 202 -1.28 8.61 -11.03
N GLY A 203 -0.28 8.52 -10.15
CA GLY A 203 1.02 9.21 -10.27
C GLY A 203 1.08 10.60 -9.67
N LYS A 204 -0.08 11.16 -9.32
CA LYS A 204 -0.14 12.45 -8.63
C LYS A 204 0.12 12.28 -7.14
N ILE A 205 0.71 13.31 -6.55
CA ILE A 205 0.93 13.41 -5.11
C ILE A 205 -0.08 14.37 -4.49
N ASN A 206 -0.85 13.89 -3.53
CA ASN A 206 -1.79 14.70 -2.78
C ASN A 206 -1.05 15.57 -1.75
N ILE A 207 -0.97 16.88 -2.03
CA ILE A 207 -0.22 17.84 -1.20
C ILE A 207 -0.86 18.07 0.17
N ASN A 208 -2.12 17.68 0.38
CA ASN A 208 -2.80 17.77 1.66
C ASN A 208 -2.49 16.60 2.61
N THR A 209 -1.94 15.50 2.11
CA THR A 209 -1.75 14.24 2.86
C THR A 209 -0.33 13.69 2.82
N ALA A 210 0.47 14.07 1.80
CA ALA A 210 1.86 13.66 1.62
C ALA A 210 2.73 13.97 2.84
N SER A 211 3.71 13.11 3.15
CA SER A 211 4.66 13.38 4.23
C SER A 211 5.68 14.46 3.82
N LYS A 212 6.46 14.96 4.78
CA LYS A 212 7.54 15.92 4.53
C LYS A 212 8.50 15.43 3.44
N GLU A 213 8.92 14.18 3.54
CA GLU A 213 9.86 13.53 2.64
C GLU A 213 9.29 13.38 1.22
N VAL A 214 8.00 13.04 1.10
CA VAL A 214 7.33 12.95 -0.20
C VAL A 214 7.13 14.35 -0.82
N LEU A 215 6.86 15.38 -0.01
CA LEU A 215 6.80 16.76 -0.49
C LEU A 215 8.17 17.23 -1.01
N MET A 216 9.25 16.95 -0.28
CA MET A 216 10.62 17.26 -0.72
C MET A 216 11.02 16.47 -1.98
N ALA A 217 10.42 15.29 -2.20
CA ALA A 217 10.65 14.51 -3.39
C ALA A 217 10.01 15.10 -4.66
N LEU A 218 9.04 16.02 -4.54
CA LEU A 218 8.37 16.60 -5.71
C LEU A 218 9.29 17.45 -6.59
N ASP A 219 10.12 18.30 -5.99
CA ASP A 219 11.02 19.21 -6.72
C ASP A 219 12.15 19.69 -5.80
N ASP A 220 13.36 19.92 -6.32
CA ASP A 220 14.52 20.39 -5.54
C ASP A 220 14.30 21.76 -4.88
N LYS A 221 13.36 22.57 -5.38
CA LYS A 221 12.98 23.85 -4.75
C LYS A 221 12.10 23.65 -3.51
N ILE A 222 11.48 22.48 -3.32
CA ILE A 222 10.75 22.15 -2.10
C ILE A 222 11.76 21.65 -1.07
N THR A 223 12.50 22.60 -0.51
CA THR A 223 13.46 22.36 0.57
C THR A 223 12.75 21.87 1.82
N GLU A 224 13.54 21.44 2.82
CA GLU A 224 13.00 21.05 4.12
C GLU A 224 12.14 22.15 4.76
N GLU A 225 12.60 23.40 4.70
CA GLU A 225 11.90 24.59 5.15
C GLU A 225 10.58 24.80 4.39
N LYS A 226 10.60 24.68 3.07
CA LYS A 226 9.38 24.82 2.26
C LYS A 226 8.39 23.70 2.50
N ALA A 227 8.85 22.47 2.73
CA ALA A 227 7.99 21.38 3.13
C ALA A 227 7.34 21.66 4.49
N ASP A 228 8.07 22.19 5.47
CA ASP A 228 7.50 22.60 6.76
C ASP A 228 6.46 23.71 6.62
N GLU A 229 6.70 24.72 5.77
CA GLU A 229 5.71 25.77 5.46
C GLU A 229 4.42 25.18 4.86
N ILE A 230 4.53 24.23 3.92
CA ILE A 230 3.38 23.52 3.33
C ILE A 230 2.61 22.75 4.42
N LEU A 231 3.33 22.02 5.28
CA LEU A 231 2.76 21.25 6.38
C LEU A 231 2.02 22.15 7.38
N GLN A 232 2.61 23.28 7.75
CA GLN A 232 1.99 24.25 8.65
C GLN A 232 0.75 24.89 8.01
N HIS A 233 0.85 25.32 6.75
CA HIS A 233 -0.28 25.93 6.06
C HIS A 233 -1.49 24.99 6.02
N ARG A 234 -1.31 23.72 5.60
CA ARG A 234 -2.42 22.75 5.52
C ARG A 234 -2.95 22.32 6.90
N GLN A 235 -2.16 22.45 7.97
CA GLN A 235 -2.63 22.27 9.33
C GLN A 235 -3.59 23.37 9.78
N GLU A 236 -3.50 24.57 9.22
CA GLU A 236 -4.46 25.65 9.45
C GLU A 236 -5.60 25.57 8.42
N LYS A 237 -5.26 25.60 7.14
CA LYS A 237 -6.19 25.56 6.01
C LYS A 237 -5.68 24.61 4.91
N PRO A 238 -6.30 23.44 4.71
CA PRO A 238 -5.99 22.57 3.57
C PRO A 238 -6.12 23.29 2.23
N PHE A 239 -5.31 22.89 1.25
CA PHE A 239 -5.37 23.42 -0.11
C PHE A 239 -6.63 22.92 -0.81
N GLU A 240 -7.40 23.82 -1.43
CA GLU A 240 -8.65 23.48 -2.12
C GLU A 240 -8.44 23.22 -3.61
N LYS A 241 -7.32 23.72 -4.15
CA LYS A 241 -6.83 23.49 -5.52
C LYS A 241 -5.30 23.49 -5.52
N THR A 242 -4.71 22.86 -6.52
CA THR A 242 -3.25 22.74 -6.67
C THR A 242 -2.57 24.11 -6.79
N GLU A 243 -3.22 25.12 -7.39
CA GLU A 243 -2.66 26.48 -7.49
C GLU A 243 -2.55 27.20 -6.15
N ASP A 244 -3.24 26.73 -5.10
CA ASP A 244 -3.14 27.33 -3.77
C ASP A 244 -1.74 27.17 -3.18
N LEU A 245 -0.93 26.22 -3.68
CA LEU A 245 0.46 26.07 -3.30
C LEU A 245 1.30 27.33 -3.60
N LYS A 246 0.87 28.19 -4.54
CA LYS A 246 1.50 29.49 -4.83
C LYS A 246 1.39 30.50 -3.69
N GLN A 247 0.53 30.24 -2.71
CA GLN A 247 0.41 31.06 -1.49
C GLN A 247 1.62 30.86 -0.57
N ILE A 248 2.36 29.75 -0.73
CA ILE A 248 3.63 29.53 -0.06
C ILE A 248 4.71 30.34 -0.80
N PRO A 249 5.46 31.21 -0.10
CA PRO A 249 6.48 32.05 -0.73
C PRO A 249 7.48 31.25 -1.57
N ASP A 250 7.80 31.77 -2.77
CA ASP A 250 8.73 31.22 -3.77
C ASP A 250 8.30 29.92 -4.49
N LEU A 251 7.13 29.35 -4.18
CA LEU A 251 6.64 28.16 -4.88
C LEU A 251 5.87 28.46 -6.17
N ASP A 252 5.58 29.73 -6.46
CA ASP A 252 4.97 30.17 -7.73
C ASP A 252 5.81 29.79 -8.96
N LYS A 253 7.13 29.76 -8.80
CA LYS A 253 8.11 29.42 -9.84
C LYS A 253 7.99 27.96 -10.32
N LEU A 254 7.43 27.05 -9.51
CA LEU A 254 7.23 25.65 -9.87
C LEU A 254 6.23 25.45 -11.01
N PHE A 255 5.26 26.36 -11.10
CA PHE A 255 4.21 26.33 -12.12
C PHE A 255 4.64 26.94 -13.46
N SER A 256 5.84 27.53 -13.50
CA SER A 256 6.41 28.20 -14.66
C SER A 256 7.62 27.47 -15.23
N SER A 257 8.16 26.46 -14.52
CA SER A 257 9.26 25.63 -15.00
C SER A 257 8.80 24.64 -16.07
N ASN A 258 9.58 24.51 -17.14
CA ASN A 258 9.44 23.40 -18.10
C ASN A 258 9.57 22.05 -17.35
N PRO A 259 8.88 20.98 -17.80
CA PRO A 259 9.00 19.66 -17.17
C PRO A 259 10.45 19.17 -17.16
N PRO A 260 10.79 18.27 -16.22
CA PRO A 260 12.16 17.78 -16.05
C PRO A 260 12.74 17.33 -17.39
N GLN A 261 13.87 17.91 -17.77
CA GLN A 261 14.61 17.51 -18.96
C GLN A 261 15.43 16.26 -18.63
N ASN A 262 15.64 15.42 -19.65
CA ASN A 262 16.43 14.19 -19.55
C ASN A 262 17.91 14.55 -19.30
N GLU A 263 18.30 14.75 -18.04
CA GLU A 263 19.69 15.00 -17.67
C GLU A 263 20.46 13.68 -17.67
N GLY A 264 20.85 13.22 -18.87
CA GLY A 264 21.48 11.92 -19.04
C GLY A 264 22.01 11.58 -20.42
N GLU A 265 22.31 12.55 -21.29
CA GLU A 265 23.07 12.28 -22.52
C GLU A 265 24.27 13.22 -22.64
N GLY A 266 25.40 12.77 -22.09
CA GLY A 266 26.70 13.35 -22.33
C GLY A 266 27.08 13.17 -23.81
N ASN A 267 26.97 14.28 -24.55
CA ASN A 267 27.47 14.45 -25.90
C ASN A 267 28.95 14.02 -26.01
N SER A 268 29.23 12.97 -26.79
CA SER A 268 30.56 12.71 -27.35
C SER A 268 30.42 12.61 -28.86
N GLY A 269 30.84 13.67 -29.54
CA GLY A 269 30.78 13.75 -30.99
C GLY A 269 31.78 12.82 -31.67
N ASN A 270 31.46 12.41 -32.90
CA ASN A 270 32.40 12.60 -34.00
C ASN A 270 31.71 12.60 -35.38
N ASN A 271 32.17 13.51 -36.24
CA ASN A 271 31.81 13.63 -37.64
C ASN A 271 32.49 12.55 -38.50
N ASN A 272 31.81 12.09 -39.56
CA ASN A 272 32.35 12.08 -40.94
C ASN A 272 31.37 11.57 -42.00
N GLY A 273 31.22 12.35 -43.09
CA GLY A 273 31.31 11.86 -44.47
C GLY A 273 30.07 11.38 -45.23
N SER A 274 29.40 12.33 -45.93
CA SER A 274 28.86 12.34 -47.32
C SER A 274 28.23 11.11 -48.04
N PRO A 275 27.34 11.34 -49.06
CA PRO A 275 26.24 10.44 -49.47
C PRO A 275 26.54 9.55 -50.70
N PRO A 276 25.61 8.66 -51.10
CA PRO A 276 24.93 8.88 -52.39
C PRO A 276 23.45 8.40 -52.52
N ASP A 277 22.83 8.95 -53.58
CA ASP A 277 21.61 8.65 -54.34
C ASP A 277 20.81 7.33 -54.17
N GLY A 278 19.48 7.42 -54.40
CA GLY A 278 18.78 6.45 -55.27
C GLY A 278 17.49 5.75 -54.77
N ASN A 279 16.35 6.42 -54.93
CA ASN A 279 15.03 5.96 -55.41
C ASN A 279 14.32 4.66 -54.91
N GLN A 280 13.11 4.88 -54.37
CA GLN A 280 11.82 4.15 -54.48
C GLN A 280 11.63 2.69 -54.02
N GLY A 281 10.63 2.51 -53.14
CA GLY A 281 9.87 1.27 -52.93
C GLY A 281 8.82 1.41 -51.82
N GLY A 282 7.55 1.55 -52.20
CA GLY A 282 6.44 1.77 -51.27
C GLY A 282 6.09 0.54 -50.42
N GLY A 283 5.89 0.78 -49.12
CA GLY A 283 5.27 -0.11 -48.17
C GLY A 283 4.54 0.75 -47.14
N SER A 284 3.23 0.89 -47.30
CA SER A 284 2.39 1.60 -46.35
C SER A 284 2.14 0.70 -45.13
N GLU A 285 3.16 0.55 -44.29
CA GLU A 285 2.96 0.06 -42.93
C GLU A 285 2.56 1.26 -42.07
N GLY A 286 1.36 1.18 -41.50
CA GLY A 286 0.82 2.19 -40.60
C GLY A 286 1.72 2.34 -39.40
N ASN A 287 2.66 3.29 -39.48
CA ASN A 287 3.43 3.77 -38.36
C ASN A 287 2.45 4.52 -37.46
N SER A 288 1.85 3.82 -36.49
CA SER A 288 1.35 4.47 -35.28
C SER A 288 2.58 4.95 -34.53
N SER A 289 3.13 6.08 -34.96
CA SER A 289 4.11 6.84 -34.22
C SER A 289 3.44 7.23 -32.92
N GLN A 290 3.57 6.38 -31.90
CA GLN A 290 3.35 6.73 -30.52
C GLN A 290 4.33 7.87 -30.24
N LYS A 291 3.83 9.11 -30.33
CA LYS A 291 4.59 10.30 -29.96
C LYS A 291 5.12 10.05 -28.56
N ASP A 292 6.43 10.19 -28.37
CA ASP A 292 7.03 10.23 -27.05
C ASP A 292 6.25 11.25 -26.21
N GLU A 293 5.46 10.75 -25.26
CA GLU A 293 4.61 11.61 -24.44
C GLU A 293 5.51 12.44 -23.53
N LYS A 294 5.47 13.77 -23.70
CA LYS A 294 6.21 14.70 -22.88
C LYS A 294 5.94 14.43 -21.39
N PRO A 295 6.96 14.41 -20.51
CA PRO A 295 6.77 14.17 -19.08
C PRO A 295 5.78 15.16 -18.46
N PRO A 296 5.00 14.74 -17.46
CA PRO A 296 4.05 15.60 -16.74
C PRO A 296 4.72 16.87 -16.19
N SER A 297 4.07 18.02 -16.36
CA SER A 297 4.51 19.25 -15.69
C SER A 297 4.33 19.13 -14.18
N PHE A 298 4.96 20.02 -13.39
CA PHE A 298 4.79 20.00 -11.93
C PHE A 298 3.31 20.03 -11.51
N GLN A 299 2.49 20.85 -12.17
CA GLN A 299 1.04 20.92 -11.95
C GLN A 299 0.35 19.57 -12.16
N ASP A 300 0.79 18.78 -13.15
CA ASP A 300 0.20 17.49 -13.49
C ASP A 300 0.65 16.38 -12.53
N GLN A 301 1.70 16.61 -11.73
CA GLN A 301 2.26 15.70 -10.74
C GLN A 301 1.62 15.85 -9.36
N ILE A 302 0.84 16.90 -9.12
CA ILE A 302 0.20 17.15 -7.82
C ILE A 302 -1.32 17.10 -7.92
N THR A 303 -1.95 16.82 -6.78
CA THR A 303 -3.40 16.84 -6.63
C THR A 303 -3.78 17.34 -5.24
N VAL A 304 -5.03 17.76 -5.10
CA VAL A 304 -5.67 17.97 -3.79
C VAL A 304 -6.78 16.95 -3.53
N GLN A 305 -7.05 16.06 -4.49
CA GLN A 305 -8.04 14.98 -4.41
C GLN A 305 -7.38 13.63 -4.66
N SER A 306 -7.89 12.61 -3.98
CA SER A 306 -7.41 11.25 -4.03
C SER A 306 -8.46 10.30 -4.61
N SER A 307 -7.98 9.39 -5.45
CA SER A 307 -8.74 8.33 -6.09
C SER A 307 -8.41 6.95 -5.52
N TYR A 308 -7.27 6.78 -4.86
CA TYR A 308 -6.83 5.46 -4.38
C TYR A 308 -6.65 5.47 -2.86
N PHE A 309 -7.29 4.51 -2.20
CA PHE A 309 -7.25 4.40 -0.75
C PHE A 309 -6.92 2.98 -0.31
N GLN A 310 -6.08 2.85 0.71
CA GLN A 310 -5.86 1.61 1.44
C GLN A 310 -6.68 1.64 2.72
N VAL A 311 -7.34 0.52 3.04
CA VAL A 311 -8.12 0.37 4.26
C VAL A 311 -7.58 -0.81 5.06
N LEU A 312 -6.98 -0.54 6.21
CA LEU A 312 -6.61 -1.57 7.17
C LEU A 312 -7.76 -1.75 8.15
N ILE A 313 -8.40 -2.92 8.13
CA ILE A 313 -9.55 -3.26 8.98
C ILE A 313 -9.09 -4.29 9.99
N LYS A 314 -9.36 -4.07 11.28
CA LYS A 314 -9.11 -5.04 12.35
C LYS A 314 -10.43 -5.34 13.04
N SER A 315 -10.71 -6.62 13.25
CA SER A 315 -11.88 -7.09 13.99
C SER A 315 -11.46 -7.96 15.15
N GLN A 316 -12.15 -7.85 16.28
CA GLN A 316 -11.98 -8.70 17.45
C GLN A 316 -13.33 -9.20 17.95
N THR A 317 -13.49 -10.53 18.01
CA THR A 317 -14.67 -11.22 18.56
C THR A 317 -14.19 -12.23 19.58
N GLY A 318 -14.60 -12.05 20.85
CA GLY A 318 -14.08 -12.86 21.95
C GLY A 318 -12.55 -12.74 22.06
N SER A 319 -11.85 -13.87 21.99
CA SER A 319 -10.38 -13.92 22.00
C SER A 319 -9.75 -13.94 20.60
N MET A 320 -10.55 -13.94 19.52
CA MET A 320 -10.04 -14.02 18.16
C MET A 320 -10.00 -12.63 17.54
N ALA A 321 -8.80 -12.22 17.09
CA ALA A 321 -8.60 -11.04 16.28
C ALA A 321 -8.28 -11.44 14.83
N GLN A 322 -8.73 -10.64 13.87
CA GLN A 322 -8.40 -10.79 12.46
C GLN A 322 -8.14 -9.42 11.84
N LYS A 323 -7.32 -9.39 10.78
CA LYS A 323 -7.05 -8.16 10.05
C LYS A 323 -7.18 -8.38 8.54
N ALA A 324 -7.63 -7.35 7.84
CA ALA A 324 -7.67 -7.33 6.39
C ALA A 324 -7.18 -5.98 5.87
N THR A 325 -6.44 -6.01 4.77
CA THR A 325 -6.06 -4.82 4.02
C THR A 325 -6.86 -4.82 2.73
N ALA A 326 -7.61 -3.77 2.46
CA ALA A 326 -8.37 -3.59 1.22
C ALA A 326 -7.85 -2.37 0.46
N TYR A 327 -8.02 -2.39 -0.86
CA TYR A 327 -7.70 -1.30 -1.77
C TYR A 327 -8.98 -0.86 -2.46
N LEU A 328 -9.25 0.44 -2.41
CA LEU A 328 -10.43 1.08 -2.96
C LEU A 328 -10.01 2.07 -4.04
N TYR A 329 -10.79 2.14 -5.11
CA TYR A 329 -10.72 3.18 -6.13
C TYR A 329 -11.96 4.05 -6.05
N ARG A 330 -11.81 5.37 -6.07
CA ARG A 330 -12.89 6.34 -6.06
C ARG A 330 -12.83 7.18 -7.33
N ASP A 331 -13.91 7.14 -8.10
CA ASP A 331 -14.11 8.09 -9.20
C ASP A 331 -14.96 9.28 -8.73
N SER A 332 -15.42 10.12 -9.67
CA SER A 332 -16.25 11.29 -9.35
C SER A 332 -17.66 10.99 -8.82
N LYS A 333 -18.07 9.71 -8.75
CA LYS A 333 -19.43 9.30 -8.37
C LYS A 333 -19.48 8.15 -7.37
N ASN A 334 -18.56 7.20 -7.44
CA ASN A 334 -18.64 5.92 -6.76
C ASN A 334 -17.30 5.49 -6.17
N VAL A 335 -17.38 4.63 -5.16
CA VAL A 335 -16.23 3.91 -4.61
C VAL A 335 -16.32 2.43 -5.02
N TYR A 336 -15.26 1.94 -5.64
CA TYR A 336 -15.10 0.58 -6.13
C TYR A 336 -14.10 -0.18 -5.27
N PHE A 337 -14.39 -1.46 -5.05
CA PHE A 337 -13.48 -2.39 -4.44
C PHE A 337 -12.53 -2.95 -5.51
N LEU A 338 -11.23 -2.87 -5.27
CA LEU A 338 -10.23 -3.43 -6.18
C LEU A 338 -9.76 -4.81 -5.71
N TYR A 339 -9.21 -4.86 -4.50
CA TYR A 339 -8.55 -6.04 -3.98
C TYR A 339 -8.56 -6.03 -2.45
N TRP A 340 -8.51 -7.20 -1.83
CA TRP A 340 -8.24 -7.33 -0.39
C TRP A 340 -7.36 -8.54 -0.09
N ASN A 341 -6.60 -8.43 0.98
CA ASN A 341 -5.84 -9.53 1.55
C ASN A 341 -6.21 -9.65 3.04
N GLN A 342 -6.73 -10.81 3.42
CA GLN A 342 -7.03 -11.13 4.81
C GLN A 342 -5.87 -11.93 5.40
N SER A 343 -5.31 -11.44 6.50
CA SER A 343 -4.33 -12.20 7.28
C SER A 343 -4.96 -12.64 8.60
N LYS A 344 -4.64 -13.87 8.99
CA LYS A 344 -5.08 -14.45 10.26
C LYS A 344 -4.29 -13.89 11.43
#